data_AF-A0A516HAQ4-F1
#
_entry.id   AF-A0A516HAQ4-F1
#
_cell.length_a   1.000
_cell.length_b   1.000
_cell.length_c   1.000
_cell.angle_alpha   90.00
_cell.angle_beta   90.00
_cell.angle_gamma   90.00
#
_symmetry.space_group_name_H-M   'P 1'
#
loop_
_entity.id
_entity.type
_entity.pdbx_description
1 polymer ?
#
loop_
_entity_poly.entity_id
_entity_poly.type
_entity_poly.pdbx_seq_one_letter_code
_entity_poly.pdbx_strand_id
1 'polypeptide(L)'
;MIEKIIIFYVVAFSLYALLSIYYKNPISALAFAWFGPVPVEGELYSNFKLRKIIYTFNWLLQFIYLYSLLFLIGSHYEWVESTYVYLAIVFGSAIGFGMALLATIGFSISWLKTKIIGPDGPFIIQVLDDED
;
A
#
# COMPACT_ATOMS: atom_id res chain seq x y z
N MET A 1 26.56 14.58 -6.55
CA MET A 1 25.39 13.71 -6.82
C MET A 1 25.19 12.71 -5.69
N ILE A 2 26.22 11.95 -5.33
CA ILE A 2 26.21 10.99 -4.20
C ILE A 2 25.80 11.65 -2.87
N GLU A 3 26.35 12.84 -2.54
CA GLU A 3 26.02 13.56 -1.30
C GLU A 3 24.52 13.85 -1.15
N LYS A 4 23.85 14.27 -2.23
CA LYS A 4 22.40 14.56 -2.23
C LYS A 4 21.59 13.28 -1.97
N ILE A 5 22.05 12.15 -2.50
CA ILE A 5 21.43 10.83 -2.30
C ILE A 5 21.58 10.39 -0.84
N ILE A 6 22.78 10.55 -0.25
CA ILE A 6 23.03 10.22 1.16
C ILE A 6 22.14 11.05 2.07
N ILE A 7 22.08 12.37 1.86
CA ILE A 7 21.22 13.27 2.63
C ILE A 7 19.76 12.85 2.53
N PHE A 8 19.28 12.54 1.32
CA PHE A 8 17.93 12.03 1.11
C PHE A 8 17.65 10.78 1.95
N TYR A 9 18.51 9.77 1.91
CA TYR A 9 18.32 8.54 2.68
C TYR A 9 18.38 8.79 4.19
N VAL A 10 19.35 9.58 4.68
CA VAL A 10 19.44 9.91 6.10
C VAL A 10 18.16 10.58 6.61
N VAL A 11 17.63 11.55 5.86
CA VAL A 11 16.38 12.23 6.19
C VAL A 11 15.20 11.25 6.14
N ALA A 12 15.10 10.45 5.08
CA ALA A 12 14.01 9.49 4.91
C ALA A 12 13.97 8.44 6.04
N PHE A 13 15.13 7.85 6.38
CA PHE A 13 15.21 6.87 7.46
C PHE A 13 14.99 7.48 8.84
N SER A 14 15.46 8.72 9.07
CA SER A 14 15.20 9.43 10.32
C SER A 14 13.71 9.75 10.50
N LEU A 15 13.03 10.19 9.44
CA LEU A 15 11.57 10.39 9.44
C LEU A 15 10.84 9.08 9.68
N TYR A 16 11.26 8.00 9.03
CA TYR A 16 10.68 6.67 9.23
C TYR A 16 10.82 6.21 10.70
N ALA A 17 12.01 6.37 11.29
CA ALA A 17 12.25 6.05 12.69
C ALA A 17 11.39 6.91 13.64
N LEU A 18 11.20 8.18 13.32
CA LEU A 18 10.34 9.06 14.11
C LEU A 18 8.87 8.62 14.01
N LEU A 19 8.38 8.32 12.80
CA LEU A 19 7.01 7.84 12.60
C LEU A 19 6.77 6.52 13.34
N SER A 20 7.76 5.60 13.35
CA SER A 20 7.65 4.31 14.04
C SER A 20 7.59 4.45 15.57
N ILE A 21 8.36 5.37 16.15
CA ILE A 21 8.29 5.68 17.59
C ILE A 21 6.90 6.23 17.95
N TYR A 22 6.35 7.12 17.13
CA TYR A 22 5.06 7.77 17.37
C TYR A 22 3.89 7.08 16.66
N TYR A 23 3.87 5.74 16.59
CA TYR A 23 2.89 4.98 15.79
C TYR A 23 1.41 5.27 16.12
N LYS A 24 1.11 5.73 17.34
CA LYS A 24 -0.26 6.07 17.78
C LYS A 24 -0.76 7.43 17.28
N ASN A 25 0.13 8.28 16.75
CA ASN A 25 -0.27 9.58 16.21
C ASN A 25 -1.06 9.37 14.90
N PRO A 26 -2.18 10.10 14.64
CA PRO A 26 -2.93 9.98 13.40
C PRO A 26 -2.09 10.16 12.13
N ILE A 27 -1.04 10.99 12.15
CA ILE A 27 -0.14 11.17 11.01
C ILE A 27 0.67 9.90 10.74
N SER A 28 1.22 9.30 11.81
CA SER A 28 1.91 8.01 11.71
C SER A 28 0.97 6.89 11.31
N ALA A 29 -0.25 6.86 11.85
CA ALA A 29 -1.27 5.90 11.49
C ALA A 29 -1.66 6.01 10.01
N LEU A 30 -1.74 7.23 9.46
CA LEU A 30 -1.99 7.46 8.04
C LEU A 30 -0.80 7.03 7.17
N ALA A 31 0.43 7.36 7.57
CA ALA A 31 1.64 6.95 6.86
C ALA A 31 1.77 5.41 6.83
N PHE A 32 1.39 4.75 7.92
CA PHE A 32 1.43 3.30 8.05
C PHE A 32 0.14 2.61 7.59
N ALA A 33 -0.91 3.35 7.21
CA ALA A 33 -2.10 2.77 6.59
C ALA A 33 -1.79 2.14 5.21
N TRP A 34 -0.61 2.44 4.66
CA TRP A 34 -0.05 1.77 3.47
C TRP A 34 0.47 0.36 3.76
N PHE A 35 0.59 -0.03 5.03
CA PHE A 35 0.81 -1.43 5.35
C PHE A 35 -0.50 -2.20 5.17
N GLY A 36 -0.45 -3.25 4.35
CA GLY A 36 -1.59 -4.13 4.12
C GLY A 36 -2.07 -4.79 5.41
N PRO A 37 -3.26 -5.42 5.39
CA PRO A 37 -3.82 -6.07 6.57
C PRO A 37 -2.88 -7.16 7.10
N VAL A 38 -2.74 -7.19 8.43
CA VAL A 38 -2.02 -8.24 9.18
C VAL A 38 -3.00 -9.33 9.62
N PRO A 39 -2.58 -10.61 9.65
CA PRO A 39 -3.45 -11.70 10.10
C PRO A 39 -3.82 -11.50 11.57
N VAL A 40 -5.06 -11.85 11.92
CA VAL A 40 -5.56 -11.79 13.30
C VAL A 40 -5.66 -13.21 13.85
N GLU A 41 -5.34 -13.39 15.13
CA GLU A 41 -5.45 -14.69 15.79
C GLU A 41 -6.88 -15.25 15.69
N GLY A 42 -7.00 -16.53 15.34
CA GLY A 42 -8.29 -17.20 15.13
C GLY A 42 -9.00 -16.83 13.82
N GLU A 43 -8.46 -15.91 13.01
CA GLU A 43 -9.04 -15.55 11.72
C GLU A 43 -8.87 -16.69 10.70
N LEU A 44 -9.92 -16.99 9.92
CA LEU A 44 -9.83 -17.94 8.81
C LEU A 44 -8.89 -17.42 7.71
N TYR A 45 -8.13 -18.33 7.09
CA TYR A 45 -7.20 -18.00 6.01
C TYR A 45 -7.89 -17.30 4.83
N SER A 46 -9.11 -17.71 4.48
CA SER A 46 -9.90 -17.07 3.43
C SER A 46 -10.35 -15.66 3.78
N ASN A 47 -10.66 -15.36 5.03
CA ASN A 47 -11.08 -14.02 5.48
C ASN A 47 -9.91 -13.04 5.40
N PHE A 48 -8.73 -13.47 5.81
CA PHE A 48 -7.51 -12.65 5.69
C PHE A 48 -7.20 -12.30 4.23
N LYS A 49 -7.30 -13.30 3.33
CA LYS A 49 -7.11 -13.07 1.89
C LYS A 49 -8.17 -12.13 1.32
N LEU A 50 -9.42 -12.21 1.79
CA LEU A 50 -10.46 -11.27 1.40
C LEU A 50 -10.12 -9.84 1.83
N ARG A 51 -9.61 -9.65 3.06
CA ARG A 51 -9.14 -8.33 3.51
C ARG A 51 -8.01 -7.80 2.64
N LYS A 52 -7.09 -8.67 2.18
CA LYS A 52 -6.04 -8.28 1.21
C LYS A 52 -6.62 -7.84 -0.13
N ILE A 53 -7.62 -8.54 -0.65
CA ILE A 53 -8.30 -8.14 -1.89
C ILE A 53 -8.96 -6.78 -1.73
N ILE A 54 -9.74 -6.58 -0.65
CA ILE A 54 -10.41 -5.31 -0.38
C ILE A 54 -9.37 -4.19 -0.27
N TYR A 55 -8.27 -4.43 0.43
CA TYR A 55 -7.17 -3.49 0.58
C TYR A 55 -6.57 -3.08 -0.77
N THR A 56 -6.18 -4.04 -1.61
CA THR A 56 -5.58 -3.73 -2.93
C THR A 56 -6.59 -3.13 -3.90
N PHE A 57 -7.86 -3.51 -3.80
CA PHE A 57 -8.93 -2.94 -4.62
C PHE A 57 -9.21 -1.49 -4.22
N ASN A 58 -9.21 -1.16 -2.93
CA ASN A 58 -9.31 0.22 -2.47
C ASN A 58 -8.14 1.07 -3.01
N TRP A 59 -6.93 0.53 -3.01
CA TRP A 59 -5.77 1.17 -3.64
C TRP A 59 -5.98 1.42 -5.13
N LEU A 60 -6.49 0.42 -5.86
CA LEU A 60 -6.81 0.56 -7.27
C LEU A 60 -7.80 1.71 -7.51
N LEU A 61 -8.87 1.79 -6.70
CA LEU A 61 -9.85 2.87 -6.77
C LEU A 61 -9.24 4.24 -6.45
N GLN A 62 -8.35 4.32 -5.45
CA GLN A 62 -7.64 5.57 -5.14
C GLN A 62 -6.78 6.05 -6.31
N PHE A 63 -6.07 5.14 -7.00
CA PHE A 63 -5.31 5.50 -8.19
C PHE A 63 -6.22 5.93 -9.35
N ILE A 64 -7.35 5.27 -9.59
CA ILE A 64 -8.34 5.68 -10.61
C ILE A 64 -8.87 7.09 -10.31
N TYR A 65 -9.20 7.34 -9.04
CA TYR A 65 -9.66 8.65 -8.59
C TYR A 65 -8.58 9.73 -8.76
N LEU A 66 -7.35 9.45 -8.33
CA LEU A 66 -6.21 10.35 -8.53
C LEU A 66 -5.98 10.66 -10.01
N TYR A 67 -6.03 9.64 -10.87
CA TYR A 67 -5.92 9.84 -12.32
C TYR A 67 -7.02 10.74 -12.88
N SER A 68 -8.25 10.53 -12.43
CA SER A 68 -9.39 11.33 -12.85
C SER A 68 -9.20 12.80 -12.43
N LEU A 69 -8.71 13.06 -11.22
CA LEU A 69 -8.38 14.41 -10.75
C LEU A 69 -7.24 15.04 -11.55
N LEU A 70 -6.14 14.31 -11.75
CA LEU A 70 -4.99 14.81 -12.51
C LEU A 70 -5.36 15.11 -13.97
N PHE A 71 -6.23 14.30 -14.56
CA PHE A 71 -6.75 14.53 -15.91
C PHE A 71 -7.59 15.81 -15.97
N LEU A 72 -8.52 16.01 -15.02
CA LEU A 72 -9.32 17.24 -14.95
C LEU A 72 -8.47 18.49 -14.73
N ILE A 73 -7.44 18.40 -13.90
CA ILE A 73 -6.51 19.52 -13.66
C ILE A 73 -5.71 19.82 -14.94
N GLY A 74 -5.14 18.80 -15.57
CA GLY A 74 -4.37 18.96 -16.81
C GLY A 74 -5.22 19.53 -17.95
N SER A 75 -6.48 19.10 -18.06
CA SER A 75 -7.38 19.58 -19.11
C SER A 75 -7.83 21.04 -18.94
N HIS A 76 -7.81 21.57 -17.72
CA HIS A 76 -8.21 22.97 -17.45
C HIS A 76 -7.03 23.93 -17.36
N TYR A 77 -5.83 23.44 -17.06
CA TYR A 77 -4.65 24.26 -16.82
C TYR A 77 -3.44 23.71 -17.59
N GLU A 78 -3.28 24.13 -18.85
CA GLU A 78 -2.18 23.68 -19.73
C GLU A 78 -0.78 23.89 -19.14
N TRP A 79 -0.60 24.94 -18.34
CA TRP A 79 0.69 25.22 -17.70
C TRP A 79 1.08 24.13 -16.69
N VAL A 80 0.11 23.44 -16.06
CA VAL A 80 0.37 22.40 -15.05
C VAL A 80 0.95 21.16 -15.70
N GLU A 81 0.47 20.79 -16.89
CA GLU A 81 0.90 19.59 -17.63
C GLU A 81 2.40 19.64 -17.95
N SER A 82 2.93 20.83 -18.21
CA SER A 82 4.34 21.05 -18.53
C SER A 82 5.29 20.96 -17.32
N THR A 83 4.77 20.87 -16.09
CA THR A 83 5.61 20.85 -14.89
C THR A 83 6.19 19.46 -14.62
N TYR A 84 7.47 19.41 -14.22
CA TYR A 84 8.13 18.15 -13.81
C TYR A 84 7.40 17.45 -12.66
N VAL A 85 6.74 18.20 -11.78
CA VAL A 85 5.96 17.67 -10.67
C VAL A 85 4.73 16.91 -11.19
N TYR A 86 3.98 17.48 -12.13
CA TYR A 86 2.83 16.80 -12.73
C TYR A 86 3.25 15.50 -13.43
N LEU A 87 4.30 15.56 -14.25
CA LEU A 87 4.85 14.39 -14.93
C LEU A 87 5.30 13.30 -13.94
N ALA A 88 5.99 13.67 -12.87
CA ALA A 88 6.44 12.73 -11.84
C ALA A 88 5.26 12.07 -11.12
N ILE A 89 4.20 12.83 -10.82
CA ILE A 89 2.98 12.29 -10.17
C ILE A 89 2.25 11.34 -11.13
N VAL A 90 2.03 11.72 -12.38
CA VAL A 90 1.36 10.89 -13.39
C VAL A 90 2.13 9.61 -13.66
N PHE A 91 3.46 9.68 -13.71
CA PHE A 91 4.31 8.50 -13.87
C PHE A 91 4.24 7.58 -12.63
N GLY A 92 4.37 8.15 -11.43
CA GLY A 92 4.30 7.40 -10.18
C GLY A 92 2.94 6.74 -9.97
N SER A 93 1.85 7.45 -10.31
CA SER A 93 0.49 6.89 -10.22
C SER A 93 0.26 5.76 -11.23
N ALA A 94 0.90 5.79 -12.41
CA ALA A 94 0.84 4.71 -13.39
C ALA A 94 1.39 3.39 -12.83
N ILE A 95 2.57 3.50 -12.21
CA ILE A 95 3.23 2.36 -11.58
C ILE A 95 2.38 1.85 -10.41
N GLY A 96 1.91 2.77 -9.55
CA GLY A 96 1.03 2.46 -8.44
C GLY A 96 -0.24 1.72 -8.88
N PHE A 97 -0.90 2.21 -9.93
CA PHE A 97 -2.08 1.59 -10.54
C PHE A 97 -1.79 0.17 -11.03
N GLY A 98 -0.71 -0.01 -11.80
CA GLY A 98 -0.30 -1.33 -12.30
C GLY A 98 -0.04 -2.34 -11.18
N MET A 99 0.67 -1.91 -10.12
CA MET A 99 0.92 -2.75 -8.95
C MET A 99 -0.38 -3.11 -8.22
N ALA A 100 -1.26 -2.14 -7.98
CA ALA A 100 -2.54 -2.36 -7.29
C ALA A 100 -3.46 -3.31 -8.10
N LEU A 101 -3.49 -3.18 -9.42
CA LEU A 101 -4.24 -4.05 -10.32
C LEU A 101 -3.73 -5.49 -10.27
N LEU A 102 -2.43 -5.68 -10.45
CA LEU A 102 -1.81 -7.02 -10.40
C LEU A 102 -1.99 -7.67 -9.03
N ALA A 103 -1.83 -6.91 -7.94
CA ALA A 103 -2.03 -7.41 -6.59
C ALA A 103 -3.50 -7.80 -6.35
N THR A 104 -4.46 -7.00 -6.84
CA THR A 104 -5.89 -7.31 -6.73
C THR A 104 -6.23 -8.61 -7.47
N ILE A 105 -5.74 -8.78 -8.70
CA ILE A 105 -5.95 -10.01 -9.47
C ILE A 105 -5.28 -11.20 -8.77
N GLY A 106 -4.02 -11.06 -8.37
CA GLY A 106 -3.25 -12.12 -7.72
C GLY A 106 -3.87 -12.59 -6.41
N PHE A 107 -4.31 -11.66 -5.55
CA PHE A 107 -5.01 -12.01 -4.32
C PHE A 107 -6.39 -12.59 -4.58
N SER A 108 -7.12 -12.12 -5.61
CA SER A 108 -8.42 -12.69 -5.99
C SER A 108 -8.29 -14.15 -6.42
N ILE A 109 -7.31 -14.47 -7.27
CA ILE A 109 -7.01 -15.85 -7.69
C ILE A 109 -6.62 -16.70 -6.47
N SER A 110 -5.75 -16.17 -5.60
CA SER A 110 -5.28 -16.87 -4.40
C SER A 110 -6.40 -17.14 -3.40
N TRP A 111 -7.33 -16.21 -3.22
CA TRP A 111 -8.51 -16.36 -2.37
C TRP A 111 -9.48 -17.40 -2.95
N LEU A 112 -9.78 -17.30 -4.25
CA LEU A 112 -10.66 -18.24 -4.93
C LEU A 112 -10.14 -19.68 -4.83
N LYS A 113 -8.82 -19.86 -5.05
CA LYS A 113 -8.16 -21.16 -4.86
C LYS A 113 -8.32 -21.68 -3.43
N THR A 114 -8.17 -20.83 -2.42
CA THR A 114 -8.37 -21.22 -1.01
C THR A 114 -9.81 -21.60 -0.73
N LYS A 115 -10.80 -20.87 -1.27
CA LYS A 115 -12.21 -21.19 -1.04
C LYS A 115 -12.68 -22.48 -1.72
N ILE A 116 -12.15 -22.81 -2.90
CA ILE A 116 -12.61 -23.97 -3.67
C ILE A 116 -11.83 -25.25 -3.31
N ILE A 117 -10.50 -25.16 -3.15
CA ILE A 117 -9.62 -26.35 -3.09
C ILE A 117 -8.81 -26.39 -1.79
N GLY A 118 -8.51 -25.24 -1.20
CA GLY A 118 -7.52 -25.13 -0.13
C GLY A 118 -8.07 -25.40 1.28
N PRO A 119 -7.20 -25.77 2.23
CA PRO A 119 -7.55 -25.77 3.65
C PRO A 119 -7.83 -24.34 4.13
N ASP A 120 -8.97 -24.15 4.79
CA ASP A 120 -9.42 -22.88 5.37
C ASP A 120 -9.33 -22.95 6.90
N GLY A 121 -8.12 -23.19 7.41
CA GLY A 121 -7.86 -23.23 8.86
C GLY A 121 -7.70 -21.83 9.47
N PRO A 122 -7.89 -21.69 10.79
CA PRO A 122 -7.62 -20.45 11.49
C PRO A 122 -6.12 -20.16 11.58
N PHE A 123 -5.74 -18.88 11.60
CA PHE A 123 -4.39 -18.44 11.94
C PHE A 123 -4.12 -18.68 13.42
N ILE A 124 -3.06 -19.43 13.71
CA ILE A 124 -2.51 -19.59 15.05
C ILE A 124 -1.24 -18.74 15.09
N ILE A 125 -1.28 -17.64 15.83
CA ILE A 125 -0.09 -16.81 16.06
C ILE A 125 0.73 -17.55 17.12
N GLN A 126 1.81 -18.22 16.71
CA GLN A 126 2.79 -18.69 17.67
C GLN A 126 3.49 -17.45 18.22
N VAL A 127 3.11 -17.05 19.43
CA VAL A 127 3.96 -16.20 20.25
C VAL A 127 5.22 -17.04 20.47
N LEU A 128 6.34 -16.60 19.89
CA LEU A 128 7.63 -17.09 20.33
C LEU A 128 7.73 -16.65 21.79
N ASP A 129 7.49 -17.58 22.71
CA ASP A 129 7.93 -17.41 24.09
C ASP A 129 9.44 -17.25 23.99
N ASP A 130 9.91 -16.02 24.17
CA ASP A 130 11.31 -15.73 24.45
C ASP A 130 11.61 -16.25 25.87
N GLU A 131 11.54 -17.57 26.07
CA GLU A 131 12.12 -18.27 27.23
C GLU A 131 13.54 -18.70 26.85
N ASP A 132 14.50 -17.80 27.10
CA ASP A 132 15.74 -17.99 27.90
C ASP A 132 16.80 -16.90 27.61
#